data_AF-A0A7K4K557-F1
#
_entry.id   AF-A0A7K4K557-F1
#
_cell.length_a   1.000
_cell.length_b   1.000
_cell.length_c   1.000
_cell.angle_alpha   90.00
_cell.angle_beta   90.00
_cell.angle_gamma   90.00
#
_symmetry.space_group_name_H-M   'P 1'
#
loop_
_entity.id
_entity.type
_entity.pdbx_description
1 polymer ?
#
loop_
_entity_poly.entity_id
_entity_poly.type
_entity_poly.pdbx_seq_one_letter_code
_entity_poly.pdbx_strand_id
1 'polypeptide(L)'
;MKMKIQTSFYELPTDSHASLRDSLLSHIQNLKDLSPVIVTQLALAIADLALQMASWKGCVQTLVEKYSNDVTSLPFLLEILTVLPEEVHSRSLRIGANRRTEIIEDLAYYSSTVVSLLVTCVEKAGTDEKMLIKIFRCLGSWFNLGVLDSTFMANSKLLSLLFEVLQQDKTSSNLHEAASDCVCSALYAIENVETNLPLALQLFQGVLTLETAYHMAVAREDLDKVLNYCRVFTELCETFLDKIVCTPGQGLGDLRTLELLLICAGHPQYEAKLILFSAFPKQVVEISFNFWYRLGEHLYKTDDAVIHSIFKAYIQRLLHALARHCQLDADHEGVPEETDDFGEFRMRVSDLVKDLIFLVGSVECFAQLYATLKDGNPPWEVTEAVLFIMASIAKSVDQENNPTLVEVLDGVVRLPETVHTAVRYTSIELVGEMSEVVDRNPQFLDPVLGYLMKGLCDRRLASAAAKAIHNICSVCRDHMAQHFHGLLEIARSLDSFTLSPEAAVGLLKGTALVLARLPLEKIAECLSELCAVQVLALKKV
;
A
#
# COMPACT_ATOMS: atom_id res chain seq x y z
N MET A 1 23.15 -13.50 27.03
CA MET A 1 22.64 -12.82 28.24
C MET A 1 21.19 -12.37 28.04
N LYS A 2 20.90 -11.52 27.03
CA LYS A 2 19.53 -11.11 26.64
C LYS A 2 18.48 -12.22 26.78
N MET A 3 18.60 -13.31 26.02
CA MET A 3 17.61 -14.41 26.02
C MET A 3 17.34 -14.95 27.42
N LYS A 4 18.37 -15.15 28.26
CA LYS A 4 18.20 -15.66 29.62
C LYS A 4 17.44 -14.68 30.52
N ILE A 5 17.67 -13.38 30.36
CA ILE A 5 16.93 -12.34 31.07
C ILE A 5 15.48 -12.29 30.58
N GLN A 6 15.23 -12.40 29.26
CA GLN A 6 13.87 -12.36 28.73
C GLN A 6 13.03 -13.60 29.08
N THR A 7 13.60 -14.81 28.98
CA THR A 7 12.83 -16.06 29.08
C THR A 7 12.92 -16.75 30.43
N SER A 8 13.97 -16.49 31.19
CA SER A 8 14.35 -17.27 32.36
C SER A 8 14.70 -16.39 33.56
N PHE A 9 14.14 -15.17 33.64
CA PHE A 9 14.41 -14.26 34.75
C PHE A 9 14.05 -14.83 36.12
N TYR A 10 13.03 -15.68 36.18
CA TYR A 10 12.60 -16.38 37.38
C TYR A 10 13.67 -17.33 37.96
N GLU A 11 14.71 -17.70 37.18
CA GLU A 11 15.85 -18.50 37.66
C GLU A 11 16.80 -17.66 38.55
N LEU A 12 16.73 -16.32 38.50
CA LEU A 12 17.61 -15.42 39.24
C LEU A 12 17.03 -15.05 40.62
N PRO A 13 17.74 -15.31 41.74
CA PRO A 13 17.31 -14.86 43.05
C PRO A 13 17.31 -13.33 43.12
N THR A 14 16.32 -12.75 43.82
CA THR A 14 16.14 -11.28 43.91
C THR A 14 17.37 -10.55 44.42
N ASP A 15 18.13 -11.15 45.33
CA ASP A 15 19.35 -10.56 45.90
C ASP A 15 20.47 -10.41 44.87
N SER A 16 20.41 -11.15 43.76
CA SER A 16 21.41 -11.11 42.68
C SER A 16 21.10 -10.10 41.57
N HIS A 17 19.89 -9.49 41.59
CA HIS A 17 19.44 -8.59 40.52
C HIS A 17 20.33 -7.36 40.37
N ALA A 18 20.70 -6.73 41.50
CA ALA A 18 21.58 -5.56 41.50
C ALA A 18 23.00 -5.90 40.99
N SER A 19 23.55 -7.04 41.40
CA SER A 19 24.87 -7.50 40.94
C SER A 19 24.89 -7.80 39.43
N LEU A 20 23.79 -8.36 38.90
CA LEU A 20 23.65 -8.61 37.46
C LEU A 20 23.57 -7.30 36.69
N ARG A 21 22.77 -6.33 37.15
CA ARG A 21 22.71 -4.98 36.57
C ARG A 21 24.09 -4.36 36.50
N ASP A 22 24.83 -4.35 37.61
CA ASP A 22 26.13 -3.70 37.68
C ASP A 22 27.16 -4.40 36.77
N SER A 23 27.06 -5.73 36.65
CA SER A 23 27.87 -6.52 35.70
C SER A 23 27.56 -6.18 34.25
N LEU A 24 26.28 -6.06 33.86
CA LEU A 24 25.89 -5.67 32.50
C LEU A 24 26.35 -4.25 32.16
N LEU A 25 26.22 -3.31 33.09
CA LEU A 25 26.71 -1.95 32.94
C LEU A 25 28.24 -1.90 32.80
N SER A 26 28.98 -2.71 33.56
CA SER A 26 30.43 -2.85 33.40
C SER A 26 30.80 -3.45 32.03
N HIS A 27 30.08 -4.50 31.59
CA HIS A 27 30.33 -5.12 30.29
C HIS A 27 30.10 -4.15 29.13
N ILE A 28 29.00 -3.38 29.13
CA ILE A 28 28.73 -2.45 28.03
C ILE A 28 29.77 -1.31 27.99
N GLN A 29 30.27 -0.85 29.14
CA GLN A 29 31.35 0.14 29.20
C GLN A 29 32.66 -0.40 28.63
N ASN A 30 33.02 -1.64 28.95
CA ASN A 30 34.27 -2.27 28.51
C ASN A 30 34.23 -2.69 27.04
N LEU A 31 33.05 -2.97 26.49
CA LEU A 31 32.86 -3.51 25.14
C LEU A 31 32.27 -2.50 24.15
N LYS A 32 32.09 -1.23 24.56
CA LYS A 32 31.45 -0.17 23.75
C LYS A 32 32.09 0.04 22.38
N ASP A 33 33.40 -0.14 22.29
CA ASP A 33 34.18 0.09 21.06
C ASP A 33 34.42 -1.21 20.25
N LEU A 34 33.99 -2.38 20.75
CA LEU A 34 34.29 -3.67 20.13
C LEU A 34 33.43 -3.93 18.89
N SER A 35 32.10 -3.82 19.03
CA SER A 35 31.16 -4.00 17.92
C SER A 35 29.79 -3.43 18.28
N PRO A 36 29.15 -2.65 17.39
CA PRO A 36 27.82 -2.09 17.64
C PRO A 36 26.77 -3.18 17.90
N VAL A 37 26.89 -4.34 17.24
CA VAL A 37 25.97 -5.47 17.45
C VAL A 37 26.02 -5.98 18.89
N ILE A 38 27.22 -6.05 19.48
CA ILE A 38 27.39 -6.47 20.87
C ILE A 38 26.78 -5.42 21.81
N VAL A 39 26.98 -4.14 21.52
CA VAL A 39 26.41 -3.03 22.29
C VAL A 39 24.88 -3.10 22.30
N THR A 40 24.24 -3.28 21.14
CA THR A 40 22.78 -3.41 21.05
C THR A 40 22.26 -4.62 21.86
N GLN A 41 22.95 -5.78 21.80
CA GLN A 41 22.55 -6.95 22.59
C GLN A 41 22.69 -6.73 24.11
N LEU A 42 23.70 -5.99 24.54
CA LEU A 42 23.86 -5.60 25.94
C LEU A 42 22.83 -4.54 26.36
N ALA A 43 22.54 -3.57 25.49
CA ALA A 43 21.51 -2.57 25.72
C ALA A 43 20.13 -3.20 25.90
N LEU A 44 19.77 -4.15 25.03
CA LEU A 44 18.54 -4.95 25.15
C LEU A 44 18.51 -5.73 26.48
N ALA A 45 19.61 -6.42 26.82
CA ALA A 45 19.71 -7.13 28.09
C ALA A 45 19.53 -6.22 29.33
N ILE A 46 20.04 -4.97 29.27
CA ILE A 46 19.87 -3.97 30.31
C ILE A 46 18.42 -3.48 30.37
N ALA A 47 17.79 -3.21 29.21
CA ALA A 47 16.40 -2.80 29.12
C ALA A 47 15.46 -3.89 29.67
N ASP A 48 15.59 -5.13 29.21
CA ASP A 48 14.80 -6.28 29.66
C ASP A 48 14.91 -6.49 31.18
N LEU A 49 16.12 -6.29 31.73
CA LEU A 49 16.36 -6.38 33.17
C LEU A 49 15.65 -5.24 33.89
N ALA A 50 15.77 -4.00 33.41
CA ALA A 50 15.15 -2.83 34.04
C ALA A 50 13.62 -2.94 34.07
N LEU A 51 13.01 -3.44 32.98
CA LEU A 51 11.56 -3.62 32.87
C LEU A 51 11.03 -4.67 33.88
N GLN A 52 11.80 -5.74 34.11
CA GLN A 52 11.43 -6.81 35.05
C GLN A 52 11.83 -6.51 36.51
N MET A 53 12.86 -5.69 36.75
CA MET A 53 13.37 -5.35 38.07
C MET A 53 12.62 -4.15 38.68
N ALA A 54 11.46 -4.41 39.28
CA ALA A 54 10.61 -3.37 39.88
C ALA A 54 11.29 -2.54 40.99
N SER A 55 12.37 -3.03 41.58
CA SER A 55 13.17 -2.30 42.56
C SER A 55 14.04 -1.19 41.94
N TRP A 56 14.33 -1.24 40.64
CA TRP A 56 15.13 -0.22 39.95
C TRP A 56 14.25 0.89 39.37
N LYS A 57 13.63 1.68 40.25
CA LYS A 57 12.83 2.85 39.88
C LYS A 57 13.73 3.95 39.32
N GLY A 58 13.23 4.71 38.33
CA GLY A 58 13.98 5.81 37.72
C GLY A 58 15.27 5.38 37.05
N CYS A 59 15.27 4.19 36.42
CA CYS A 59 16.45 3.64 35.76
C CYS A 59 17.02 4.62 34.72
N VAL A 60 16.16 5.32 33.98
CA VAL A 60 16.51 6.39 33.03
C VAL A 60 17.35 7.46 33.70
N GLN A 61 16.88 8.05 34.80
CA GLN A 61 17.61 9.09 35.54
C GLN A 61 18.98 8.58 35.98
N THR A 62 19.04 7.38 36.58
CA THR A 62 20.32 6.81 37.07
C THR A 62 21.33 6.55 35.96
N LEU A 63 20.88 6.15 34.76
CA LEU A 63 21.74 5.93 33.61
C LEU A 63 22.23 7.26 33.03
N VAL A 64 21.33 8.24 32.89
CA VAL A 64 21.68 9.55 32.34
C VAL A 64 22.68 10.28 33.25
N GLU A 65 22.45 10.35 34.56
CA GLU A 65 23.37 11.00 35.50
C GLU A 65 24.76 10.34 35.50
N LYS A 66 24.81 9.01 35.35
CA LYS A 66 26.06 8.26 35.37
C LYS A 66 26.88 8.40 34.09
N TYR A 67 26.23 8.48 32.92
CA TYR A 67 26.90 8.34 31.62
C TYR A 67 26.88 9.60 30.73
N SER A 68 26.02 10.59 31.01
CA SER A 68 25.85 11.79 30.14
C SER A 68 27.06 12.73 30.06
N ASN A 69 27.93 12.69 31.07
CA ASN A 69 29.11 13.56 31.14
C ASN A 69 30.27 13.04 30.27
N ASP A 70 30.34 11.73 30.03
CA ASP A 70 31.38 11.11 29.21
C ASP A 70 30.90 10.97 27.75
N VAL A 71 31.52 11.75 26.85
CA VAL A 71 31.19 11.75 25.41
C VAL A 71 31.32 10.35 24.80
N THR A 72 32.28 9.54 25.27
CA THR A 72 32.48 8.18 24.76
C THR A 72 31.42 7.20 25.25
N SER A 73 30.66 7.55 26.28
CA SER A 73 29.57 6.74 26.82
C SER A 73 28.21 7.06 26.19
N LEU A 74 28.07 8.22 25.54
CA LEU A 74 26.82 8.63 24.89
C LEU A 74 26.29 7.63 23.86
N PRO A 75 27.12 7.01 22.97
CA PRO A 75 26.61 6.12 21.94
C PRO A 75 25.88 4.88 22.46
N PHE A 76 26.35 4.28 23.56
CA PHE A 76 25.69 3.13 24.18
C PHE A 76 24.58 3.55 25.15
N LEU A 77 24.69 4.73 25.79
CA LEU A 77 23.62 5.29 26.60
C LEU A 77 22.38 5.53 25.74
N LEU A 78 22.54 6.16 24.58
CA LEU A 78 21.45 6.36 23.63
C LEU A 78 20.90 5.03 23.11
N GLU A 79 21.74 4.02 22.90
CA GLU A 79 21.28 2.69 22.51
C GLU A 79 20.34 2.09 23.58
N ILE A 80 20.72 2.15 24.87
CA ILE A 80 19.87 1.69 25.97
C ILE A 80 18.54 2.47 25.98
N LEU A 81 18.62 3.80 25.86
CA LEU A 81 17.42 4.66 25.89
C LEU A 81 16.55 4.51 24.63
N THR A 82 17.08 3.99 23.53
CA THR A 82 16.33 3.70 22.30
C THR A 82 15.57 2.38 22.43
N VAL A 83 16.24 1.30 22.87
CA VAL A 83 15.61 -0.03 22.94
C VAL A 83 14.72 -0.20 24.18
N LEU A 84 14.87 0.64 25.20
CA LEU A 84 14.07 0.55 26.43
C LEU A 84 12.57 0.78 26.17
N PRO A 85 12.13 1.86 25.51
CA PRO A 85 10.72 2.02 25.10
C PRO A 85 10.23 0.90 24.17
N GLU A 86 11.06 0.43 23.24
CA GLU A 86 10.71 -0.64 22.30
C GLU A 86 10.37 -1.95 23.02
N GLU A 87 11.14 -2.31 24.05
CA GLU A 87 10.92 -3.55 24.80
C GLU A 87 9.70 -3.50 25.75
N VAL A 88 9.11 -2.33 26.03
CA VAL A 88 7.86 -2.20 26.82
C VAL A 88 6.71 -2.98 26.14
N HIS A 89 6.67 -2.95 24.81
CA HIS A 89 5.65 -3.63 24.00
C HIS A 89 6.13 -4.98 23.44
N SER A 90 7.29 -5.45 23.87
CA SER A 90 7.88 -6.70 23.40
C SER A 90 7.02 -7.91 23.74
N ARG A 91 6.69 -8.70 22.71
CA ARG A 91 5.92 -9.95 22.87
C ARG A 91 6.73 -11.04 23.59
N SER A 92 8.06 -10.95 23.58
CA SER A 92 8.92 -11.93 24.26
C SER A 92 9.04 -11.69 25.76
N LEU A 93 8.93 -10.43 26.22
CA LEU A 93 9.16 -10.06 27.62
C LEU A 93 7.97 -10.33 28.56
N ARG A 94 6.78 -10.65 28.01
CA ARG A 94 5.56 -11.09 28.73
C ARG A 94 5.27 -10.37 30.07
N ILE A 95 5.49 -9.06 30.11
CA ILE A 95 5.12 -8.24 31.28
C ILE A 95 3.59 -8.11 31.39
N GLY A 96 3.08 -8.18 32.62
CA GLY A 96 1.65 -7.99 32.89
C GLY A 96 1.19 -6.55 32.60
N ALA A 97 -0.09 -6.39 32.25
CA ALA A 97 -0.64 -5.09 31.86
C ALA A 97 -0.43 -3.99 32.93
N ASN A 98 -0.72 -4.30 34.20
CA ASN A 98 -0.54 -3.34 35.31
C ASN A 98 0.92 -2.86 35.40
N ARG A 99 1.87 -3.80 35.29
CA ARG A 99 3.30 -3.47 35.33
C ARG A 99 3.71 -2.63 34.12
N ARG A 100 3.15 -2.91 32.94
CA ARG A 100 3.41 -2.11 31.74
C ARG A 100 2.94 -0.67 31.92
N THR A 101 1.75 -0.45 32.47
CA THR A 101 1.25 0.90 32.76
C THR A 101 2.16 1.64 33.73
N GLU A 102 2.58 1.00 34.84
CA GLU A 102 3.55 1.60 35.77
C GLU A 102 4.86 2.02 35.10
N ILE A 103 5.35 1.19 34.17
CA ILE A 103 6.59 1.48 33.43
C ILE A 103 6.37 2.67 32.49
N ILE A 104 5.26 2.73 31.75
CA ILE A 104 4.96 3.83 30.83
C ILE A 104 4.87 5.15 31.62
N GLU A 105 4.22 5.15 32.77
CA GLU A 105 4.13 6.33 33.65
C GLU A 105 5.50 6.76 34.19
N ASP A 106 6.34 5.81 34.63
CA ASP A 106 7.72 6.10 35.09
C ASP A 106 8.57 6.67 33.95
N LEU A 107 8.49 6.10 32.74
CA LEU A 107 9.19 6.61 31.57
C LEU A 107 8.69 7.99 31.17
N ALA A 108 7.38 8.23 31.19
CA ALA A 108 6.80 9.55 30.93
C ALA A 108 7.31 10.61 31.91
N TYR A 109 7.45 10.27 33.19
CA TYR A 109 8.02 11.17 34.20
C TYR A 109 9.46 11.60 33.87
N TYR A 110 10.29 10.69 33.34
CA TYR A 110 11.69 10.98 32.97
C TYR A 110 11.91 11.37 31.50
N SER A 111 10.84 11.52 30.71
CA SER A 111 10.92 11.89 29.29
C SER A 111 11.67 13.22 29.08
N SER A 112 11.41 14.21 29.93
CA SER A 112 12.07 15.52 29.90
C SER A 112 13.59 15.44 30.08
N THR A 113 14.07 14.55 30.97
CA THR A 113 15.51 14.28 31.16
C THR A 113 16.13 13.73 29.87
N VAL A 114 15.44 12.80 29.20
CA VAL A 114 15.93 12.21 27.94
C VAL A 114 15.96 13.24 26.83
N VAL A 115 14.91 14.05 26.65
CA VAL A 115 14.92 15.10 25.62
C VAL A 115 16.03 16.13 25.88
N SER A 116 16.26 16.51 27.13
CA SER A 116 17.38 17.39 27.51
C SER A 116 18.75 16.78 27.18
N LEU A 117 18.92 15.48 27.42
CA LEU A 117 20.11 14.75 27.00
C LEU A 117 20.27 14.78 25.47
N LEU A 118 19.21 14.53 24.71
CA LEU A 118 19.26 14.56 23.24
C LEU A 118 19.67 15.94 22.71
N VAL A 119 19.14 17.02 23.26
CA VAL A 119 19.56 18.39 22.93
C VAL A 119 21.05 18.59 23.24
N THR A 120 21.50 18.15 24.42
CA THR A 120 22.92 18.23 24.81
C THR A 120 23.83 17.44 23.87
N CYS A 121 23.37 16.27 23.39
CA CYS A 121 24.10 15.46 22.42
C CYS A 121 24.26 16.16 21.07
N VAL A 122 23.23 16.86 20.60
CA VAL A 122 23.32 17.71 19.40
C VAL A 122 24.32 18.86 19.61
N GLU A 123 24.31 19.52 20.77
CA GLU A 123 25.24 20.62 21.05
C GLU A 123 26.71 20.15 21.11
N LYS A 124 26.97 18.96 21.66
CA LYS A 124 28.33 18.42 21.81
C LYS A 124 28.88 17.78 20.54
N ALA A 125 28.04 17.15 19.72
CA ALA A 125 28.45 16.30 18.60
C ALA A 125 27.54 16.39 17.37
N GLY A 126 26.80 17.49 17.19
CA GLY A 126 25.80 17.65 16.13
C GLY A 126 26.34 17.68 14.69
N THR A 127 27.66 17.71 14.50
CA THR A 127 28.28 17.54 13.18
C THR A 127 28.55 16.07 12.82
N ASP A 128 28.49 15.15 13.80
CA ASP A 128 28.66 13.72 13.57
C ASP A 128 27.33 13.08 13.17
N GLU A 129 27.24 12.70 11.90
CA GLU A 129 26.09 12.03 11.30
C GLU A 129 25.69 10.75 12.05
N LYS A 130 26.66 9.95 12.53
CA LYS A 130 26.35 8.72 13.28
C LYS A 130 25.69 9.03 14.62
N MET A 131 26.06 10.15 15.23
CA MET A 131 25.46 10.61 16.47
C MET A 131 24.04 11.13 16.24
N LEU A 132 23.82 11.91 15.16
CA LEU A 132 22.48 12.37 14.77
C LEU A 132 21.52 11.19 14.51
N ILE A 133 21.98 10.14 13.83
CA ILE A 133 21.19 8.91 13.60
C ILE A 133 20.73 8.32 14.94
N LYS A 134 21.63 8.20 15.94
CA LYS A 134 21.28 7.69 17.27
C LYS A 134 20.30 8.59 18.01
N ILE A 135 20.45 9.91 17.88
CA ILE A 135 19.56 10.90 18.48
C ILE A 135 18.15 10.78 17.90
N PHE A 136 18.01 10.72 16.58
CA PHE A 136 16.70 10.62 15.92
C PHE A 136 16.02 9.28 16.15
N ARG A 137 16.77 8.16 16.15
CA ARG A 137 16.21 6.85 16.52
C ARG A 137 15.71 6.81 17.96
N CYS A 138 16.50 7.35 18.89
CA CYS A 138 16.07 7.48 20.28
C CYS A 138 14.80 8.34 20.37
N LEU A 139 14.79 9.51 19.74
CA LEU A 139 13.62 10.39 19.75
C LEU A 139 12.36 9.72 19.16
N GLY A 140 12.48 9.04 18.03
CA GLY A 140 11.39 8.29 17.38
C GLY A 140 10.85 7.17 18.26
N SER A 141 11.73 6.40 18.93
CA SER A 141 11.33 5.36 19.87
C SER A 141 10.50 5.91 21.04
N TRP A 142 10.86 7.08 21.56
CA TRP A 142 10.09 7.75 22.63
C TRP A 142 8.77 8.34 22.14
N PHE A 143 8.69 8.81 20.89
CA PHE A 143 7.42 9.18 20.26
C PHE A 143 6.48 7.98 20.14
N ASN A 144 6.99 6.83 19.67
CA ASN A 144 6.19 5.60 19.52
C ASN A 144 5.64 5.08 20.85
N LEU A 145 6.30 5.37 21.98
CA LEU A 145 5.80 5.04 23.31
C LEU A 145 4.65 5.96 23.76
N GLY A 146 4.48 7.13 23.13
CA GLY A 146 3.41 8.08 23.44
C GLY A 146 3.62 8.89 24.73
N VAL A 147 4.88 9.06 25.16
CA VAL A 147 5.20 9.65 26.48
C VAL A 147 5.81 11.05 26.42
N LEU A 148 6.06 11.58 25.22
CA LEU A 148 6.66 12.91 25.04
C LEU A 148 5.60 14.01 25.14
N ASP A 149 5.91 15.09 25.85
CA ASP A 149 5.02 16.25 25.94
C ASP A 149 4.95 16.99 24.59
N SER A 150 3.75 17.03 24.01
CA SER A 150 3.48 17.61 22.70
C SER A 150 3.83 19.10 22.62
N THR A 151 3.48 19.87 23.64
CA THR A 151 3.71 21.33 23.66
C THR A 151 5.20 21.67 23.75
N PHE A 152 5.95 20.92 24.56
CA PHE A 152 7.39 21.04 24.69
C PHE A 152 8.09 20.65 23.39
N MET A 153 7.70 19.52 22.78
CA MET A 153 8.30 19.05 21.53
C MET A 153 8.03 20.00 20.35
N ALA A 154 6.86 20.63 20.30
CA ALA A 154 6.53 21.65 19.29
C ALA A 154 7.53 22.81 19.28
N ASN A 155 8.10 23.17 20.43
CA ASN A 155 9.06 24.27 20.56
C ASN A 155 10.52 23.80 20.61
N SER A 156 10.77 22.50 20.41
CA SER A 156 12.10 21.91 20.53
C SER A 156 12.95 22.14 19.28
N LYS A 157 14.22 22.51 19.50
CA LYS A 157 15.22 22.60 18.41
C LYS A 157 15.47 21.25 17.72
N LEU A 158 15.17 20.12 18.38
CA LEU A 158 15.30 18.80 17.77
C LEU A 158 14.35 18.65 16.58
N LEU A 159 13.14 19.18 16.69
CA LEU A 159 12.16 19.13 15.62
C LEU A 159 12.58 20.02 14.44
N SER A 160 13.08 21.22 14.71
CA SER A 160 13.65 22.09 13.67
C SER A 160 14.83 21.42 12.95
N LEU A 161 15.72 20.75 13.69
CA LEU A 161 16.87 20.06 13.14
C LEU A 161 16.48 18.86 12.26
N LEU A 162 15.42 18.11 12.63
CA LEU A 162 14.90 17.02 11.78
C LEU A 162 14.58 17.51 10.38
N PHE A 163 13.79 18.60 10.28
CA PHE A 163 13.42 19.17 8.98
C PHE A 163 14.61 19.83 8.27
N GLU A 164 15.54 20.45 9.00
CA GLU A 164 16.76 21.00 8.41
C GLU A 164 17.59 19.91 7.72
N VAL A 165 17.78 18.76 8.38
CA VAL A 165 18.52 17.61 7.83
C VAL A 165 17.82 17.03 6.61
N LEU A 166 16.49 16.91 6.64
CA LEU A 166 15.70 16.43 5.50
C LEU A 166 15.81 17.39 4.31
N GLN A 167 15.78 18.70 4.52
CA GLN A 167 15.93 19.67 3.42
C GLN A 167 17.35 19.66 2.78
N GLN A 168 18.37 19.23 3.51
CA GLN A 168 19.75 19.24 3.04
C GLN A 168 20.03 18.08 2.08
N ASP A 169 20.27 18.41 0.83
CA ASP A 169 20.60 17.46 -0.23
C ASP A 169 21.89 16.64 0.03
N LYS A 170 22.84 17.20 0.79
CA LYS A 170 24.10 16.54 1.19
C LYS A 170 23.94 15.42 2.23
N THR A 171 22.76 15.28 2.84
CA THR A 171 22.48 14.29 3.87
C THR A 171 22.58 12.87 3.27
N SER A 172 23.23 11.93 3.96
CA SER A 172 23.32 10.55 3.48
C SER A 172 21.99 9.80 3.61
N SER A 173 21.81 8.70 2.87
CA SER A 173 20.59 7.88 2.95
C SER A 173 20.29 7.40 4.39
N ASN A 174 21.31 7.02 5.16
CA ASN A 174 21.12 6.51 6.53
C ASN A 174 20.59 7.57 7.51
N LEU A 175 21.11 8.80 7.42
CA LEU A 175 20.63 9.90 8.25
C LEU A 175 19.26 10.39 7.79
N HIS A 176 19.04 10.44 6.48
CA HIS A 176 17.75 10.79 5.91
C HIS A 176 16.65 9.82 6.33
N GLU A 177 16.93 8.51 6.28
CA GLU A 177 16.01 7.47 6.77
C GLU A 177 15.71 7.63 8.26
N ALA A 178 16.74 7.76 9.11
CA ALA A 178 16.55 7.95 10.55
C ALA A 178 15.74 9.22 10.90
N ALA A 179 15.95 10.32 10.15
CA ALA A 179 15.16 11.53 10.32
C ALA A 179 13.71 11.36 9.84
N SER A 180 13.51 10.67 8.71
CA SER A 180 12.19 10.40 8.14
C SER A 180 11.35 9.51 9.05
N ASP A 181 11.94 8.43 9.56
CA ASP A 181 11.30 7.53 10.52
C ASP A 181 10.90 8.26 11.80
N CYS A 182 11.76 9.17 12.30
CA CYS A 182 11.46 9.98 13.48
C CYS A 182 10.29 10.95 13.24
N VAL A 183 10.21 11.57 12.05
CA VAL A 183 9.07 12.42 11.66
C VAL A 183 7.79 11.59 11.56
N CYS A 184 7.83 10.41 10.94
CA CYS A 184 6.67 9.51 10.89
C CYS A 184 6.23 9.09 12.30
N SER A 185 7.16 8.72 13.18
CA SER A 185 6.86 8.42 14.59
C SER A 185 6.21 9.60 15.32
N ALA A 186 6.68 10.83 15.07
CA ALA A 186 6.10 12.02 15.68
C ALA A 186 4.69 12.34 15.18
N LEU A 187 4.42 12.10 13.88
CA LEU A 187 3.10 12.22 13.28
C LEU A 187 2.14 11.14 13.83
N TYR A 188 2.56 9.87 13.79
CA TYR A 188 1.79 8.74 14.28
C TYR A 188 1.45 8.83 15.77
N ALA A 189 2.32 9.44 16.58
CA ALA A 189 2.07 9.69 18.00
C ALA A 189 0.91 10.68 18.28
N ILE A 190 0.44 11.40 17.26
CA ILE A 190 -0.71 12.30 17.37
C ILE A 190 -2.00 11.48 17.19
N GLU A 191 -2.47 10.85 18.26
CA GLU A 191 -3.75 10.12 18.24
C GLU A 191 -4.96 11.05 18.13
N ASN A 192 -4.86 12.25 18.70
CA ASN A 192 -5.89 13.29 18.63
C ASN A 192 -5.27 14.65 18.31
N VAL A 193 -5.69 15.24 17.19
CA VAL A 193 -5.13 16.48 16.65
C VAL A 193 -5.44 17.69 17.54
N GLU A 194 -6.62 17.76 18.15
CA GLU A 194 -6.99 18.89 19.00
C GLU A 194 -6.15 18.98 20.27
N THR A 195 -5.88 17.82 20.89
CA THR A 195 -5.08 17.71 22.12
C THR A 195 -3.61 18.04 21.86
N ASN A 196 -3.12 17.73 20.65
CA ASN A 196 -1.72 17.89 20.26
C ASN A 196 -1.49 19.03 19.25
N LEU A 197 -2.40 20.01 19.22
CA LEU A 197 -2.45 21.04 18.18
C LEU A 197 -1.10 21.78 17.95
N PRO A 198 -0.33 22.17 18.99
CA PRO A 198 0.95 22.84 18.77
C PRO A 198 1.94 21.99 17.98
N LEU A 199 2.10 20.70 18.33
CA LEU A 199 3.00 19.79 17.64
C LEU A 199 2.49 19.48 16.23
N ALA A 200 1.19 19.24 16.10
CA ALA A 200 0.53 19.01 14.82
C ALA A 200 0.82 20.14 13.82
N LEU A 201 0.69 21.40 14.24
CA LEU A 201 0.97 22.55 13.38
C LEU A 201 2.44 22.62 12.96
N GLN A 202 3.38 22.32 13.87
CA GLN A 202 4.81 22.35 13.56
C GLN A 202 5.22 21.23 12.60
N LEU A 203 4.72 20.01 12.81
CA LEU A 203 4.95 18.89 11.90
C LEU A 203 4.34 19.16 10.53
N PHE A 204 3.10 19.66 10.50
CA PHE A 204 2.42 20.03 9.26
C PHE A 204 3.22 21.04 8.45
N GLN A 205 3.62 22.15 9.08
CA GLN A 205 4.44 23.18 8.42
C GLN A 205 5.80 22.64 7.99
N GLY A 206 6.47 21.87 8.83
CA GLY A 206 7.77 21.27 8.54
C GLY A 206 7.73 20.37 7.31
N VAL A 207 6.75 19.46 7.23
CA VAL A 207 6.62 18.54 6.08
C VAL A 207 6.36 19.30 4.78
N LEU A 208 5.53 20.34 4.79
CA LEU A 208 5.25 21.15 3.59
C LEU A 208 6.51 21.82 3.02
N THR A 209 7.55 22.05 3.81
CA THR A 209 8.82 22.63 3.31
C THR A 209 9.68 21.63 2.53
N LEU A 210 9.36 20.33 2.59
CA LEU A 210 10.20 19.26 2.02
C LEU A 210 9.97 19.06 0.51
N GLU A 211 8.95 19.68 -0.09
CA GLU A 211 8.63 19.56 -1.52
C GLU A 211 9.84 19.87 -2.43
N THR A 212 10.59 20.92 -2.12
CA THR A 212 11.79 21.28 -2.90
C THR A 212 12.89 20.21 -2.81
N ALA A 213 13.08 19.64 -1.62
CA ALA A 213 14.08 18.60 -1.39
C ALA A 213 13.66 17.26 -2.01
N TYR A 214 12.36 16.96 -2.04
CA TYR A 214 11.78 15.85 -2.80
C TYR A 214 12.12 15.98 -4.30
N HIS A 215 11.84 17.13 -4.92
CA HIS A 215 12.17 17.34 -6.33
C HIS A 215 13.67 17.24 -6.62
N MET A 216 14.52 17.67 -5.68
CA MET A 216 15.97 17.50 -5.79
C MET A 216 16.37 16.02 -5.78
N ALA A 217 15.78 15.22 -4.88
CA ALA A 217 16.02 13.78 -4.81
C ALA A 217 15.57 13.06 -6.09
N VAL A 218 14.40 13.43 -6.64
CA VAL A 218 13.90 12.93 -7.94
C VAL A 218 14.88 13.28 -9.06
N ALA A 219 15.34 14.53 -9.13
CA ALA A 219 16.28 14.97 -10.17
C ALA A 219 17.66 14.29 -10.09
N ARG A 220 18.00 13.73 -8.93
CA ARG A 220 19.25 12.99 -8.69
C ARG A 220 19.11 11.48 -8.74
N GLU A 221 17.90 10.99 -8.99
CA GLU A 221 17.59 9.56 -8.96
C GLU A 221 17.93 8.93 -7.58
N ASP A 222 17.81 9.71 -6.50
CA ASP A 222 18.04 9.25 -5.12
C ASP A 222 16.77 8.59 -4.56
N LEU A 223 16.62 7.32 -4.93
CA LEU A 223 15.42 6.52 -4.70
C LEU A 223 15.09 6.35 -3.22
N ASP A 224 16.11 6.15 -2.38
CA ASP A 224 15.96 5.99 -0.94
C ASP A 224 15.28 7.21 -0.33
N LYS A 225 15.71 8.42 -0.74
CA LYS A 225 15.11 9.67 -0.27
C LYS A 225 13.70 9.88 -0.82
N VAL A 226 13.46 9.57 -2.09
CA VAL A 226 12.12 9.65 -2.69
C VAL A 226 11.10 8.79 -1.92
N LEU A 227 11.47 7.54 -1.58
CA LEU A 227 10.63 6.63 -0.79
C LEU A 227 10.43 7.15 0.64
N ASN A 228 11.47 7.69 1.26
CA ASN A 228 11.40 8.31 2.58
C ASN A 228 10.41 9.50 2.61
N TYR A 229 10.50 10.41 1.64
CA TYR A 229 9.56 11.53 1.54
C TYR A 229 8.13 11.08 1.30
N CYS A 230 7.92 10.10 0.42
CA CYS A 230 6.57 9.59 0.17
C CYS A 230 5.95 8.97 1.43
N ARG A 231 6.74 8.28 2.26
CA ARG A 231 6.30 7.80 3.58
C ARG A 231 5.90 8.95 4.50
N VAL A 232 6.74 9.98 4.60
CA VAL A 232 6.44 11.17 5.43
C VAL A 232 5.17 11.90 4.95
N PHE A 233 4.99 12.07 3.64
CA PHE A 233 3.80 12.70 3.07
C PHE A 233 2.54 11.85 3.28
N THR A 234 2.65 10.53 3.17
CA THR A 234 1.54 9.62 3.43
C THR A 234 1.13 9.66 4.90
N GLU A 235 2.09 9.55 5.81
CA GLU A 235 1.83 9.62 7.26
C GLU A 235 1.23 10.97 7.68
N LEU A 236 1.67 12.07 7.04
CA LEU A 236 1.06 13.39 7.24
C LEU A 236 -0.44 13.36 6.88
N CYS A 237 -0.78 12.78 5.73
CA CYS A 237 -2.16 12.70 5.27
C CYS A 237 -2.99 11.75 6.16
N GLU A 238 -2.43 10.63 6.62
CA GLU A 238 -3.11 9.71 7.55
C GLU A 238 -3.39 10.37 8.90
N THR A 239 -2.40 11.07 9.47
CA THR A 239 -2.54 11.79 10.75
C THR A 239 -3.63 12.87 10.70
N PHE A 240 -3.73 13.57 9.57
CA PHE A 240 -4.68 14.67 9.38
C PHE A 240 -5.92 14.30 8.58
N LEU A 241 -6.18 13.01 8.34
CA LEU A 241 -7.29 12.52 7.53
C LEU A 241 -8.63 13.11 7.97
N ASP A 242 -8.92 13.10 9.27
CA ASP A 242 -10.16 13.66 9.81
C ASP A 242 -10.31 15.16 9.52
N LYS A 243 -9.21 15.92 9.58
CA LYS A 243 -9.22 17.36 9.24
C LYS A 243 -9.37 17.62 7.76
N ILE A 244 -8.73 16.79 6.92
CA ILE A 244 -8.88 16.83 5.46
C ILE A 244 -10.35 16.62 5.10
N VAL A 245 -11.03 15.64 5.71
CA VAL A 245 -12.44 15.33 5.40
C VAL A 245 -13.42 16.34 6.01
N CYS A 246 -13.24 16.74 7.27
CA CYS A 246 -14.22 17.58 7.98
C CYS A 246 -14.11 19.07 7.65
N THR A 247 -12.91 19.56 7.34
CA THR A 247 -12.64 20.97 7.03
C THR A 247 -11.72 21.11 5.81
N PRO A 248 -12.13 20.57 4.64
CA PRO A 248 -11.28 20.53 3.46
C PRO A 248 -10.87 21.94 3.01
N GLY A 249 -9.58 22.14 2.77
CA GLY A 249 -8.99 23.40 2.34
C GLY A 249 -8.76 24.42 3.46
N GLN A 250 -9.01 24.09 4.72
CA GLN A 250 -8.87 25.02 5.85
C GLN A 250 -7.97 24.48 6.95
N GLY A 251 -7.02 25.30 7.41
CA GLY A 251 -6.13 24.95 8.52
C GLY A 251 -5.36 23.66 8.27
N LEU A 252 -5.51 22.67 9.16
CA LEU A 252 -4.89 21.34 9.02
C LEU A 252 -5.57 20.44 7.98
N GLY A 253 -6.74 20.85 7.45
CA GLY A 253 -7.40 20.21 6.31
C GLY A 253 -6.99 20.78 4.96
N ASP A 254 -5.93 21.62 4.91
CA ASP A 254 -5.40 22.18 3.67
C ASP A 254 -5.00 21.08 2.67
N LEU A 255 -5.56 21.15 1.46
CA LEU A 255 -5.46 20.12 0.43
C LEU A 255 -4.11 20.10 -0.29
N ARG A 256 -3.18 21.00 0.05
CA ARG A 256 -1.77 20.87 -0.35
C ARG A 256 -1.14 19.55 0.11
N THR A 257 -1.66 18.93 1.18
CA THR A 257 -1.27 17.58 1.59
C THR A 257 -1.55 16.54 0.51
N LEU A 258 -2.72 16.59 -0.13
CA LEU A 258 -3.05 15.73 -1.26
C LEU A 258 -2.20 16.04 -2.50
N GLU A 259 -1.85 17.31 -2.72
CA GLU A 259 -0.93 17.69 -3.80
C GLU A 259 0.44 17.03 -3.65
N LEU A 260 0.98 16.93 -2.43
CA LEU A 260 2.24 16.21 -2.19
C LEU A 260 2.14 14.73 -2.61
N LEU A 261 1.03 14.06 -2.27
CA LEU A 261 0.80 12.68 -2.72
C LEU A 261 0.62 12.57 -4.23
N LEU A 262 -0.06 13.54 -4.86
CA LEU A 262 -0.20 13.59 -6.32
C LEU A 262 1.13 13.89 -7.02
N ILE A 263 2.03 14.64 -6.41
CA ILE A 263 3.41 14.83 -6.89
C ILE A 263 4.14 13.48 -6.85
N CYS A 264 4.00 12.71 -5.77
CA CYS A 264 4.55 11.36 -5.68
C CYS A 264 3.95 10.40 -6.71
N ALA A 265 2.63 10.44 -6.91
CA ALA A 265 1.95 9.66 -7.94
C ALA A 265 2.36 10.09 -9.36
N GLY A 266 2.60 11.38 -9.55
CA GLY A 266 2.99 11.98 -10.82
C GLY A 266 4.45 11.77 -11.19
N HIS A 267 5.28 11.19 -10.29
CA HIS A 267 6.73 11.01 -10.45
C HIS A 267 7.07 10.74 -11.92
N PRO A 268 7.72 11.69 -12.60
CA PRO A 268 7.96 11.58 -14.04
C PRO A 268 8.69 10.28 -14.33
N GLN A 269 8.15 9.48 -15.26
CA GLN A 269 9.00 8.64 -16.08
C GLN A 269 9.77 9.62 -16.95
N TYR A 270 10.92 10.12 -16.48
CA TYR A 270 11.87 10.66 -17.45
C TYR A 270 12.20 9.51 -18.38
N GLU A 271 12.04 9.72 -19.68
CA GLU A 271 12.39 8.82 -20.79
C GLU A 271 13.90 8.52 -20.84
N ALA A 272 14.55 8.30 -19.69
CA ALA A 272 15.86 7.70 -19.61
C ALA A 272 15.69 6.18 -19.68
N LYS A 273 15.57 5.73 -20.92
CA LYS A 273 15.90 4.44 -21.57
C LYS A 273 16.87 3.49 -20.84
N LEU A 274 16.70 3.26 -19.54
CA LEU A 274 17.40 2.23 -18.77
C LEU A 274 16.37 1.21 -18.30
N ILE A 275 16.45 0.04 -18.93
CA ILE A 275 15.62 -1.17 -18.77
C ILE A 275 15.65 -1.76 -17.33
N LEU A 276 16.29 -1.10 -16.37
CA LEU A 276 16.39 -1.52 -14.97
C LEU A 276 15.43 -0.81 -14.01
N PHE A 277 14.65 0.19 -14.46
CA PHE A 277 13.85 1.05 -13.55
C PHE A 277 12.33 1.07 -13.81
N SER A 278 11.77 0.22 -14.69
CA SER A 278 10.32 0.19 -14.97
C SER A 278 9.46 -0.24 -13.77
N ALA A 279 10.06 -0.81 -12.72
CA ALA A 279 9.40 -1.15 -11.44
C ALA A 279 9.39 0.00 -10.40
N PHE A 280 10.20 1.05 -10.58
CA PHE A 280 10.47 2.02 -9.51
C PHE A 280 9.33 3.00 -9.19
N PRO A 281 8.74 3.74 -10.16
CA PRO A 281 7.73 4.74 -9.84
C PRO A 281 6.44 4.10 -9.29
N LYS A 282 6.25 2.80 -9.52
CA LYS A 282 5.13 1.99 -9.03
C LYS A 282 5.19 1.80 -7.51
N GLN A 283 6.39 1.55 -6.97
CA GLN A 283 6.60 1.40 -5.52
C GLN A 283 6.34 2.70 -4.75
N VAL A 284 6.63 3.86 -5.35
CA VAL A 284 6.44 5.16 -4.69
C VAL A 284 4.94 5.45 -4.48
N VAL A 285 4.12 5.32 -5.53
CA VAL A 285 2.68 5.63 -5.42
C VAL A 285 1.95 4.64 -4.52
N GLU A 286 2.37 3.37 -4.52
CA GLU A 286 1.78 2.30 -3.73
C GLU A 286 1.87 2.54 -2.21
N ILE A 287 2.92 3.23 -1.73
CA ILE A 287 3.05 3.62 -0.32
C ILE A 287 1.80 4.38 0.17
N SER A 288 1.18 5.17 -0.71
CA SER A 288 0.02 6.00 -0.37
C SER A 288 -1.34 5.30 -0.46
N PHE A 289 -1.40 4.04 -0.93
CA PHE A 289 -2.68 3.37 -1.21
C PHE A 289 -3.57 3.24 0.04
N ASN A 290 -2.98 2.89 1.20
CA ASN A 290 -3.75 2.77 2.45
C ASN A 290 -4.44 4.08 2.82
N PHE A 291 -3.76 5.22 2.68
CA PHE A 291 -4.37 6.52 2.88
C PHE A 291 -5.55 6.74 1.93
N TRP A 292 -5.38 6.46 0.63
CA TRP A 292 -6.45 6.65 -0.35
C TRP A 292 -7.67 5.77 -0.07
N TYR A 293 -7.48 4.50 0.33
CA TYR A 293 -8.58 3.63 0.79
C TYR A 293 -9.31 4.23 1.99
N ARG A 294 -8.57 4.67 3.02
CA ARG A 294 -9.17 5.29 4.22
C ARG A 294 -9.89 6.60 3.90
N LEU A 295 -9.35 7.43 3.00
CA LEU A 295 -10.00 8.64 2.52
C LEU A 295 -11.33 8.31 1.82
N GLY A 296 -11.32 7.33 0.91
CA GLY A 296 -12.51 6.82 0.25
C GLY A 296 -13.57 6.35 1.25
N GLU A 297 -13.17 5.54 2.23
CA GLU A 297 -14.05 5.02 3.27
C GLU A 297 -14.69 6.14 4.12
N HIS A 298 -13.89 7.11 4.57
CA HIS A 298 -14.39 8.25 5.35
C HIS A 298 -15.35 9.13 4.52
N LEU A 299 -15.03 9.39 3.25
CA LEU A 299 -15.89 10.18 2.37
C LEU A 299 -17.19 9.44 2.03
N TYR A 300 -17.12 8.12 1.83
CA TYR A 300 -18.31 7.28 1.61
C TYR A 300 -19.26 7.35 2.81
N LYS A 301 -18.72 7.29 4.04
CA LYS A 301 -19.52 7.42 5.28
C LYS A 301 -20.14 8.80 5.49
N THR A 302 -19.51 9.86 4.96
CA THR A 302 -19.96 11.24 5.17
C THR A 302 -21.17 11.60 4.29
N ASP A 303 -21.43 10.86 3.21
CA ASP A 303 -22.57 11.00 2.28
C ASP A 303 -22.99 12.45 1.98
N ASP A 304 -22.00 13.28 1.62
CA ASP A 304 -22.18 14.70 1.29
C ASP A 304 -21.58 15.01 -0.09
N ALA A 305 -22.45 15.25 -1.06
CA ALA A 305 -22.08 15.54 -2.44
C ALA A 305 -21.25 16.83 -2.59
N VAL A 306 -21.43 17.82 -1.71
CA VAL A 306 -20.63 19.05 -1.72
C VAL A 306 -19.20 18.72 -1.33
N ILE A 307 -19.02 17.93 -0.26
CA ILE A 307 -17.69 17.49 0.17
C ILE A 307 -17.05 16.63 -0.93
N HIS A 308 -17.77 15.66 -1.50
CA HIS A 308 -17.25 14.81 -2.59
C HIS A 308 -16.76 15.63 -3.79
N SER A 309 -17.48 16.70 -4.15
CA SER A 309 -17.12 17.57 -5.27
C SER A 309 -15.75 18.25 -5.11
N ILE A 310 -15.31 18.48 -3.86
CA ILE A 310 -14.00 19.08 -3.56
C ILE A 310 -12.88 18.09 -3.90
N PHE A 311 -13.07 16.80 -3.59
CA PHE A 311 -12.06 15.75 -3.81
C PHE A 311 -12.05 15.22 -5.23
N LYS A 312 -13.14 15.37 -5.99
CA LYS A 312 -13.29 14.85 -7.37
C LYS A 312 -12.07 15.11 -8.25
N ALA A 313 -11.56 16.34 -8.29
CA ALA A 313 -10.42 16.70 -9.13
C ALA A 313 -9.11 16.00 -8.71
N TYR A 314 -8.92 15.79 -7.40
CA TYR A 314 -7.74 15.09 -6.86
C TYR A 314 -7.80 13.60 -7.22
N ILE A 315 -8.95 12.97 -7.05
CA ILE A 315 -9.15 11.57 -7.43
C ILE A 315 -9.00 11.38 -8.93
N GLN A 316 -9.55 12.27 -9.77
CA GLN A 316 -9.34 12.21 -11.22
C GLN A 316 -7.85 12.27 -11.60
N ARG A 317 -7.07 13.14 -10.97
CA ARG A 317 -5.61 13.22 -11.20
C ARG A 317 -4.88 11.98 -10.73
N LEU A 318 -5.27 11.40 -9.59
CA LEU A 318 -4.74 10.12 -9.12
C LEU A 318 -5.03 9.01 -10.13
N LEU A 319 -6.29 8.85 -10.56
CA LEU A 319 -6.68 7.84 -11.54
C LEU A 319 -5.91 7.98 -12.86
N HIS A 320 -5.69 9.21 -13.32
CA HIS A 320 -4.86 9.46 -14.50
C HIS A 320 -3.40 8.99 -14.30
N ALA A 321 -2.81 9.29 -13.14
CA ALA A 321 -1.46 8.82 -12.81
C ALA A 321 -1.40 7.28 -12.71
N LEU A 322 -2.39 6.65 -12.07
CA LEU A 322 -2.47 5.19 -11.96
C LEU A 322 -2.65 4.51 -13.31
N ALA A 323 -3.48 5.07 -14.20
CA ALA A 323 -3.61 4.58 -15.57
C ALA A 323 -2.27 4.59 -16.32
N ARG A 324 -1.43 5.61 -16.10
CA ARG A 324 -0.07 5.65 -16.65
C ARG A 324 0.83 4.57 -16.03
N HIS A 325 0.75 4.35 -14.71
CA HIS A 325 1.55 3.32 -14.04
C HIS A 325 1.16 1.89 -14.41
N CYS A 326 -0.07 1.67 -14.88
CA CYS A 326 -0.53 0.38 -15.40
C CYS A 326 -0.03 0.07 -16.81
N GLN A 327 0.65 0.99 -17.50
CA GLN A 327 1.22 0.74 -18.83
C GLN A 327 2.30 -0.33 -18.77
N LEU A 328 2.20 -1.31 -19.67
CA LEU A 328 3.25 -2.27 -19.93
C LEU A 328 4.42 -1.61 -20.66
N ASP A 329 5.59 -2.25 -20.60
CA ASP A 329 6.73 -1.82 -21.40
C ASP A 329 6.40 -1.99 -22.90
N ALA A 330 6.84 -1.06 -23.74
CA ALA A 330 6.45 -1.01 -25.16
C ALA A 330 6.94 -2.23 -25.98
N ASP A 331 7.96 -2.93 -25.49
CA ASP A 331 8.52 -4.17 -26.02
C ASP A 331 7.97 -5.44 -25.35
N HIS A 332 7.00 -5.32 -24.43
CA HIS A 332 6.37 -6.47 -23.78
C HIS A 332 5.67 -7.37 -24.79
N GLU A 333 5.95 -8.67 -24.72
CA GLU A 333 5.35 -9.67 -25.60
C GLU A 333 4.32 -10.52 -24.84
N GLY A 334 3.20 -10.83 -25.50
CA GLY A 334 2.19 -11.74 -24.95
C GLY A 334 1.11 -11.06 -24.13
N VAL A 335 0.66 -11.72 -23.07
CA VAL A 335 -0.42 -11.26 -22.16
C VAL A 335 0.17 -10.58 -20.92
N PRO A 336 -0.55 -9.69 -20.24
CA PRO A 336 -0.10 -9.16 -18.95
C PRO A 336 0.04 -10.30 -17.93
N GLU A 337 1.13 -10.32 -17.17
CA GLU A 337 1.29 -11.25 -16.05
C GLU A 337 0.47 -10.75 -14.85
N GLU A 338 -0.19 -11.67 -14.12
CA GLU A 338 -1.00 -11.35 -12.95
C GLU A 338 -0.33 -11.72 -11.62
N THR A 339 0.74 -12.53 -11.67
CA THR A 339 1.37 -13.13 -10.48
C THR A 339 2.76 -12.59 -10.17
N ASP A 340 3.32 -11.75 -11.03
CA ASP A 340 4.55 -11.02 -10.75
C ASP A 340 4.25 -9.74 -9.95
N ASP A 341 5.29 -9.07 -9.46
CA ASP A 341 5.14 -7.86 -8.65
C ASP A 341 4.33 -6.77 -9.39
N PHE A 342 4.44 -6.69 -10.73
CA PHE A 342 3.68 -5.72 -11.50
C PHE A 342 2.21 -6.10 -11.67
N GLY A 343 1.92 -7.38 -11.91
CA GLY A 343 0.57 -7.92 -11.90
C GLY A 343 -0.13 -7.66 -10.57
N GLU A 344 0.54 -7.96 -9.45
CA GLU A 344 0.01 -7.65 -8.12
C GLU A 344 -0.28 -6.15 -7.93
N PHE A 345 0.65 -5.28 -8.35
CA PHE A 345 0.45 -3.83 -8.34
C PHE A 345 -0.78 -3.42 -9.16
N ARG A 346 -0.93 -3.94 -10.38
CA ARG A 346 -2.09 -3.66 -11.24
C ARG A 346 -3.39 -4.09 -10.58
N MET A 347 -3.42 -5.25 -9.92
CA MET A 347 -4.59 -5.72 -9.19
C MET A 347 -4.93 -4.79 -8.00
N ARG A 348 -3.92 -4.34 -7.24
CA ARG A 348 -4.11 -3.33 -6.17
C ARG A 348 -4.64 -2.00 -6.72
N VAL A 349 -4.18 -1.56 -7.89
CA VAL A 349 -4.72 -0.38 -8.58
C VAL A 349 -6.19 -0.61 -8.94
N SER A 350 -6.52 -1.74 -9.57
CA SER A 350 -7.89 -2.08 -9.94
C SER A 350 -8.84 -2.00 -8.75
N ASP A 351 -8.44 -2.53 -7.59
CA ASP A 351 -9.26 -2.49 -6.38
C ASP A 351 -9.36 -1.08 -5.78
N LEU A 352 -8.27 -0.31 -5.77
CA LEU A 352 -8.30 1.10 -5.35
C LEU A 352 -9.21 1.95 -6.23
N VAL A 353 -9.16 1.75 -7.55
CA VAL A 353 -10.02 2.48 -8.49
C VAL A 353 -11.49 2.16 -8.23
N LYS A 354 -11.85 0.89 -7.99
CA LYS A 354 -13.23 0.49 -7.67
C LYS A 354 -13.76 1.19 -6.42
N ASP A 355 -12.93 1.32 -5.40
CA ASP A 355 -13.32 1.93 -4.13
C ASP A 355 -13.44 3.45 -4.21
N LEU A 356 -12.74 4.11 -5.14
CA LEU A 356 -12.72 5.57 -5.27
C LEU A 356 -13.60 6.11 -6.40
N ILE A 357 -14.07 5.27 -7.32
CA ILE A 357 -14.76 5.71 -8.53
C ILE A 357 -16.05 6.51 -8.23
N PHE A 358 -16.69 6.26 -7.10
CA PHE A 358 -17.91 6.96 -6.70
C PHE A 358 -17.69 8.47 -6.49
N LEU A 359 -16.47 8.91 -6.13
CA LEU A 359 -16.13 10.33 -5.94
C LEU A 359 -16.02 11.10 -7.25
N VAL A 360 -15.73 10.40 -8.35
CA VAL A 360 -15.63 10.99 -9.69
C VAL A 360 -16.96 10.87 -10.43
N GLY A 361 -17.61 9.72 -10.29
CA GLY A 361 -18.72 9.28 -11.12
C GLY A 361 -18.24 8.29 -12.18
N SER A 362 -18.71 7.05 -12.08
CA SER A 362 -18.30 5.94 -12.96
C SER A 362 -18.62 6.19 -14.44
N VAL A 363 -19.79 6.75 -14.74
CA VAL A 363 -20.21 7.09 -16.11
C VAL A 363 -19.28 8.13 -16.76
N GLU A 364 -19.01 9.22 -16.05
CA GLU A 364 -18.16 10.30 -16.57
C GLU A 364 -16.71 9.83 -16.76
N CYS A 365 -16.17 9.11 -15.77
CA CYS A 365 -14.81 8.58 -15.83
C CYS A 365 -14.65 7.56 -16.97
N PHE A 366 -15.59 6.63 -17.12
CA PHE A 366 -15.57 5.64 -18.20
C PHE A 366 -15.64 6.30 -19.58
N ALA A 367 -16.49 7.33 -19.76
CA ALA A 367 -16.56 8.08 -21.01
C ALA A 367 -15.28 8.87 -21.31
N GLN A 368 -14.66 9.46 -20.28
CA GLN A 368 -13.41 10.20 -20.43
C GLN A 368 -12.25 9.27 -20.82
N LEU A 369 -12.15 8.09 -20.20
CA LEU A 369 -11.17 7.05 -20.57
C LEU A 369 -11.39 6.56 -22.00
N TYR A 370 -12.64 6.38 -22.43
CA TYR A 370 -12.91 5.99 -23.81
C TYR A 370 -12.56 7.08 -24.83
N ALA A 371 -12.77 8.35 -24.49
CA ALA A 371 -12.41 9.46 -25.37
C ALA A 371 -10.89 9.51 -25.66
N THR A 372 -10.04 9.20 -24.68
CA THR A 372 -8.58 9.17 -24.89
C THR A 372 -8.14 8.06 -25.84
N LEU A 373 -8.95 7.01 -26.04
CA LEU A 373 -8.67 5.97 -27.04
C LEU A 373 -9.03 6.40 -28.46
N LYS A 374 -10.02 7.28 -28.62
CA LYS A 374 -10.45 7.80 -29.93
C LYS A 374 -9.51 8.88 -30.45
N ASP A 375 -9.03 9.72 -29.54
CA ASP A 375 -8.20 10.87 -29.88
C ASP A 375 -6.71 10.47 -29.95
N GLY A 376 -6.05 10.75 -31.08
CA GLY A 376 -4.58 10.73 -31.15
C GLY A 376 -3.92 9.39 -31.51
N ASN A 377 -4.68 8.31 -31.76
CA ASN A 377 -4.15 6.99 -32.11
C ASN A 377 -3.06 6.50 -31.14
N PRO A 378 -3.42 6.27 -29.87
CA PRO A 378 -2.44 5.96 -28.83
C PRO A 378 -1.67 4.66 -29.11
N PRO A 379 -0.43 4.54 -28.59
CA PRO A 379 0.30 3.27 -28.60
C PRO A 379 -0.47 2.13 -27.93
N TRP A 380 -0.06 0.90 -28.21
CA TRP A 380 -0.81 -0.28 -27.78
C TRP A 380 -0.79 -0.43 -26.24
N GLU A 381 0.31 -0.07 -25.59
CA GLU A 381 0.53 -0.14 -24.15
C GLU A 381 -0.32 0.90 -23.39
N VAL A 382 -0.52 2.06 -24.00
CA VAL A 382 -1.45 3.10 -23.50
C VAL A 382 -2.89 2.61 -23.67
N THR A 383 -3.21 2.05 -24.82
CA THR A 383 -4.55 1.49 -25.10
C THR A 383 -4.90 0.38 -24.12
N GLU A 384 -3.96 -0.53 -23.86
CA GLU A 384 -4.10 -1.64 -22.94
C GLU A 384 -4.36 -1.16 -21.51
N ALA A 385 -3.56 -0.23 -20.99
CA ALA A 385 -3.72 0.28 -19.63
C ALA A 385 -5.04 1.03 -19.42
N VAL A 386 -5.49 1.78 -20.43
CA VAL A 386 -6.81 2.46 -20.38
C VAL A 386 -7.94 1.43 -20.38
N LEU A 387 -7.87 0.39 -21.23
CA LEU A 387 -8.84 -0.70 -21.20
C LEU A 387 -8.84 -1.46 -19.87
N PHE A 388 -7.68 -1.61 -19.24
CA PHE A 388 -7.54 -2.23 -17.93
C PHE A 388 -8.31 -1.44 -16.85
N ILE A 389 -8.10 -0.12 -16.77
CA ILE A 389 -8.85 0.73 -15.83
C ILE A 389 -10.34 0.74 -16.16
N MET A 390 -10.71 0.78 -17.44
CA MET A 390 -12.12 0.67 -17.86
C MET A 390 -12.75 -0.65 -17.40
N ALA A 391 -12.02 -1.77 -17.49
CA ALA A 391 -12.50 -3.07 -17.04
C ALA A 391 -12.74 -3.08 -15.53
N SER A 392 -11.85 -2.46 -14.73
CA SER A 392 -12.01 -2.35 -13.28
C SER A 392 -13.30 -1.64 -12.86
N ILE A 393 -13.76 -0.64 -13.62
CA ILE A 393 -14.94 0.17 -13.26
C ILE A 393 -16.21 -0.21 -14.04
N ALA A 394 -16.12 -1.07 -15.06
CA ALA A 394 -17.21 -1.34 -15.99
C ALA A 394 -18.51 -1.79 -15.28
N LYS A 395 -18.41 -2.63 -14.25
CA LYS A 395 -19.56 -3.09 -13.43
C LYS A 395 -20.19 -1.98 -12.58
N SER A 396 -19.42 -0.96 -12.21
CA SER A 396 -19.88 0.16 -11.38
C SER A 396 -20.55 1.27 -12.20
N VAL A 397 -20.50 1.20 -13.53
CA VAL A 397 -21.21 2.12 -14.42
C VAL A 397 -22.69 1.76 -14.45
N ASP A 398 -23.57 2.77 -14.42
CA ASP A 398 -24.99 2.53 -14.66
C ASP A 398 -25.18 1.92 -16.06
N GLN A 399 -25.73 0.71 -16.06
CA GLN A 399 -25.95 -0.10 -17.25
C GLN A 399 -27.26 0.32 -17.96
N GLU A 400 -28.09 1.19 -17.36
CA GLU A 400 -29.34 1.67 -17.97
C GLU A 400 -29.05 2.83 -18.93
N ASN A 401 -29.42 2.67 -20.20
CA ASN A 401 -29.40 3.73 -21.22
C ASN A 401 -28.06 4.47 -21.38
N ASN A 402 -26.93 3.80 -21.20
CA ASN A 402 -25.61 4.40 -21.38
C ASN A 402 -25.07 4.14 -22.80
N PRO A 403 -25.16 5.11 -23.74
CA PRO A 403 -24.73 4.92 -25.12
C PRO A 403 -23.23 4.67 -25.24
N THR A 404 -22.43 5.19 -24.31
CA THR A 404 -20.98 5.01 -24.30
C THR A 404 -20.60 3.56 -24.04
N LEU A 405 -21.30 2.85 -23.14
CA LEU A 405 -21.06 1.41 -22.91
C LEU A 405 -21.33 0.60 -24.18
N VAL A 406 -22.43 0.90 -24.88
CA VAL A 406 -22.76 0.22 -26.14
C VAL A 406 -21.73 0.50 -27.22
N GLU A 407 -21.29 1.75 -27.35
CA GLU A 407 -20.27 2.14 -28.33
C GLU A 407 -18.90 1.49 -28.05
N VAL A 408 -18.50 1.40 -26.77
CA VAL A 408 -17.28 0.69 -26.36
C VAL A 408 -17.37 -0.79 -26.71
N LEU A 409 -18.47 -1.44 -26.34
CA LEU A 409 -18.69 -2.85 -26.64
C LEU A 409 -18.60 -3.12 -28.14
N ASP A 410 -19.27 -2.30 -28.95
CA ASP A 410 -19.29 -2.38 -30.41
C ASP A 410 -17.89 -2.11 -31.02
N GLY A 411 -17.12 -1.20 -30.44
CA GLY A 411 -15.72 -0.97 -30.80
C GLY A 411 -14.83 -2.17 -30.52
N VAL A 412 -14.94 -2.76 -29.32
CA VAL A 412 -14.11 -3.87 -28.86
C VAL A 412 -14.32 -5.14 -29.70
N VAL A 413 -15.57 -5.52 -29.98
CA VAL A 413 -15.87 -6.74 -30.75
C VAL A 413 -15.40 -6.66 -32.21
N ARG A 414 -15.08 -5.47 -32.70
CA ARG A 414 -14.53 -5.22 -34.05
C ARG A 414 -13.01 -5.10 -34.10
N LEU A 415 -12.31 -5.24 -32.97
CA LEU A 415 -10.85 -5.18 -32.96
C LEU A 415 -10.25 -6.28 -33.86
N PRO A 416 -9.33 -5.94 -34.77
CA PRO A 416 -8.70 -6.93 -35.64
C PRO A 416 -7.69 -7.79 -34.88
N GLU A 417 -7.44 -9.00 -35.36
CA GLU A 417 -6.48 -9.95 -34.76
C GLU A 417 -5.03 -9.47 -34.83
N THR A 418 -4.74 -8.45 -35.65
CA THR A 418 -3.44 -7.80 -35.79
C THR A 418 -3.09 -6.89 -34.60
N VAL A 419 -4.06 -6.57 -33.74
CA VAL A 419 -3.83 -5.78 -32.53
C VAL A 419 -2.96 -6.55 -31.55
N HIS A 420 -2.17 -5.84 -30.75
CA HIS A 420 -1.27 -6.43 -29.75
C HIS A 420 -1.98 -7.43 -28.83
N THR A 421 -1.28 -8.50 -28.45
CA THR A 421 -1.87 -9.63 -27.71
C THR A 421 -2.41 -9.19 -26.34
N ALA A 422 -1.70 -8.29 -25.65
CA ALA A 422 -2.13 -7.76 -24.36
C ALA A 422 -3.41 -6.92 -24.47
N VAL A 423 -3.53 -6.07 -25.51
CA VAL A 423 -4.77 -5.30 -25.76
C VAL A 423 -5.94 -6.25 -25.99
N ARG A 424 -5.75 -7.30 -26.79
CA ARG A 424 -6.78 -8.33 -27.04
C ARG A 424 -7.17 -9.08 -25.77
N TYR A 425 -6.21 -9.38 -24.90
CA TYR A 425 -6.45 -10.02 -23.60
C TYR A 425 -7.32 -9.14 -22.71
N THR A 426 -6.91 -7.90 -22.47
CA THR A 426 -7.61 -6.96 -21.58
C THR A 426 -8.98 -6.57 -22.13
N SER A 427 -9.13 -6.49 -23.46
CA SER A 427 -10.44 -6.25 -24.07
C SER A 427 -11.40 -7.44 -23.93
N ILE A 428 -10.91 -8.68 -23.89
CA ILE A 428 -11.74 -9.86 -23.57
C ILE A 428 -12.24 -9.76 -22.12
N GLU A 429 -11.38 -9.36 -21.19
CA GLU A 429 -11.79 -9.17 -19.79
C GLU A 429 -12.85 -8.06 -19.65
N LEU A 430 -12.64 -6.91 -20.30
CA LEU A 430 -13.62 -5.81 -20.34
C LEU A 430 -14.99 -6.29 -20.85
N VAL A 431 -15.03 -7.07 -21.93
CA VAL A 431 -16.28 -7.66 -22.45
C VAL A 431 -16.96 -8.55 -21.39
N GLY A 432 -16.19 -9.34 -20.66
CA GLY A 432 -16.69 -10.16 -19.56
C GLY A 432 -17.31 -9.33 -18.42
N GLU A 433 -16.75 -8.16 -18.13
CA GLU A 433 -17.27 -7.23 -17.12
C GLU A 433 -18.53 -6.49 -17.60
N MET A 434 -18.68 -6.29 -18.92
CA MET A 434 -19.83 -5.64 -19.55
C MET A 434 -21.02 -6.59 -19.85
N SER A 435 -21.07 -7.76 -19.21
CA SER A 435 -22.10 -8.77 -19.43
C SER A 435 -23.55 -8.27 -19.23
N GLU A 436 -23.78 -7.32 -18.32
CA GLU A 436 -25.10 -6.69 -18.13
C GLU A 436 -25.51 -5.78 -19.31
N VAL A 437 -24.55 -5.11 -19.97
CA VAL A 437 -24.81 -4.34 -21.20
C VAL A 437 -25.34 -5.26 -22.30
N VAL A 438 -24.73 -6.44 -22.43
CA VAL A 438 -25.09 -7.45 -23.44
C VAL A 438 -26.49 -7.99 -23.18
N ASP A 439 -26.83 -8.28 -21.92
CA ASP A 439 -28.16 -8.79 -21.55
C ASP A 439 -29.28 -7.79 -21.89
N ARG A 440 -29.00 -6.49 -21.72
CA ARG A 440 -29.95 -5.40 -22.06
C ARG A 440 -29.98 -5.08 -23.55
N ASN A 441 -28.97 -5.51 -24.30
CA ASN A 441 -28.85 -5.31 -25.74
C ASN A 441 -28.56 -6.64 -26.46
N PRO A 442 -29.51 -7.59 -26.49
CA PRO A 442 -29.27 -8.95 -27.00
C PRO A 442 -28.77 -9.02 -28.44
N GLN A 443 -28.94 -7.96 -29.24
CA GLN A 443 -28.38 -7.86 -30.59
C GLN A 443 -26.84 -7.95 -30.62
N PHE A 444 -26.16 -7.67 -29.51
CA PHE A 444 -24.71 -7.80 -29.39
C PHE A 444 -24.24 -9.20 -28.96
N LEU A 445 -25.16 -10.10 -28.60
CA LEU A 445 -24.79 -11.42 -28.09
C LEU A 445 -24.00 -12.24 -29.12
N ASP A 446 -24.47 -12.29 -30.37
CA ASP A 446 -23.77 -12.98 -31.47
C ASP A 446 -22.38 -12.37 -31.77
N PRO A 447 -22.23 -11.05 -31.97
CA PRO A 447 -20.91 -10.41 -32.10
C PRO A 447 -19.96 -10.70 -30.94
N VAL A 448 -20.46 -10.62 -29.69
CA VAL A 448 -19.68 -10.86 -28.48
C VAL A 448 -19.22 -12.31 -28.42
N LEU A 449 -20.12 -13.28 -28.62
CA LEU A 449 -19.76 -14.69 -28.65
C LEU A 449 -18.77 -14.98 -29.77
N GLY A 450 -18.98 -14.45 -30.98
CA GLY A 450 -18.04 -14.61 -32.09
C GLY A 450 -16.65 -14.07 -31.77
N TYR A 451 -16.57 -12.91 -31.11
CA TYR A 451 -15.32 -12.33 -30.65
C TYR A 451 -14.63 -13.19 -29.57
N LEU A 452 -15.37 -13.61 -28.54
CA LEU A 452 -14.85 -14.47 -27.46
C LEU A 452 -14.41 -15.85 -27.97
N MET A 453 -15.10 -16.41 -28.97
CA MET A 453 -14.72 -17.68 -29.59
C MET A 453 -13.37 -17.60 -30.30
N LYS A 454 -13.05 -16.48 -30.98
CA LYS A 454 -11.71 -16.27 -31.53
C LYS A 454 -10.64 -16.24 -30.46
N GLY A 455 -10.94 -15.62 -29.31
CA GLY A 455 -10.08 -15.63 -28.13
C GLY A 455 -9.90 -17.04 -27.54
N LEU A 456 -10.97 -17.83 -27.48
CA LEU A 456 -10.95 -19.20 -26.98
C LEU A 456 -10.04 -20.11 -27.83
N CYS A 457 -9.98 -19.88 -29.14
CA CYS A 457 -9.12 -20.59 -30.07
C CYS A 457 -7.64 -20.13 -30.05
N ASP A 458 -7.32 -18.98 -29.46
CA ASP A 458 -5.94 -18.52 -29.28
C ASP A 458 -5.40 -19.02 -27.93
N ARG A 459 -4.34 -19.83 -27.97
CA ARG A 459 -3.74 -20.46 -26.79
C ARG A 459 -3.41 -19.48 -25.67
N ARG A 460 -3.05 -18.25 -26.01
CA ARG A 460 -2.65 -17.22 -25.02
C ARG A 460 -3.87 -16.53 -24.39
N LEU A 461 -5.02 -16.54 -25.05
CA LEU A 461 -6.23 -15.82 -24.63
C LEU A 461 -7.32 -16.77 -24.10
N ALA A 462 -7.15 -18.08 -24.26
CA ALA A 462 -8.17 -19.08 -24.02
C ALA A 462 -8.80 -19.01 -22.61
N SER A 463 -7.97 -18.87 -21.56
CA SER A 463 -8.47 -18.79 -20.18
C SER A 463 -9.29 -17.52 -19.92
N ALA A 464 -8.84 -16.35 -20.40
CA ALA A 464 -9.58 -15.10 -20.27
C ALA A 464 -10.90 -15.16 -21.06
N ALA A 465 -10.87 -15.72 -22.27
CA ALA A 465 -12.07 -15.90 -23.09
C ALA A 465 -13.08 -16.84 -22.41
N ALA A 466 -12.64 -17.96 -21.85
CA ALA A 466 -13.51 -18.88 -21.11
C ALA A 466 -14.13 -18.22 -19.87
N LYS A 467 -13.37 -17.42 -19.12
CA LYS A 467 -13.87 -16.60 -18.00
C LYS A 467 -14.93 -15.59 -18.45
N ALA A 468 -14.68 -14.86 -19.54
CA ALA A 468 -15.64 -13.92 -20.12
C ALA A 468 -16.92 -14.63 -20.62
N ILE A 469 -16.80 -15.76 -21.33
CA ILE A 469 -17.94 -16.57 -21.77
C ILE A 469 -18.76 -17.04 -20.56
N HIS A 470 -18.11 -17.48 -19.48
CA HIS A 470 -18.81 -17.84 -18.24
C HIS A 470 -19.61 -16.67 -17.67
N ASN A 471 -19.07 -15.44 -17.64
CA ASN A 471 -19.80 -14.26 -17.18
C ASN A 471 -21.02 -13.98 -18.07
N ILE A 472 -20.86 -14.01 -19.40
CA ILE A 472 -21.97 -13.86 -20.35
C ILE A 472 -23.03 -14.93 -20.13
N CYS A 473 -22.65 -16.21 -20.00
CA CYS A 473 -23.57 -17.30 -19.71
C CYS A 473 -24.32 -17.12 -18.38
N SER A 474 -23.67 -16.57 -17.36
CA SER A 474 -24.29 -16.37 -16.05
C SER A 474 -25.35 -15.27 -16.07
N VAL A 475 -25.09 -14.17 -16.79
CA VAL A 475 -25.97 -12.99 -16.84
C VAL A 475 -27.02 -13.15 -17.94
N CYS A 476 -26.61 -13.43 -19.19
CA CYS A 476 -27.48 -13.51 -20.37
C CYS A 476 -28.23 -14.85 -20.52
N ARG A 477 -28.38 -15.64 -19.45
CA ARG A 477 -28.84 -17.04 -19.50
C ARG A 477 -30.21 -17.24 -20.18
N ASP A 478 -31.08 -16.25 -20.12
CA ASP A 478 -32.43 -16.31 -20.71
C ASP A 478 -32.39 -16.16 -22.24
N HIS A 479 -31.42 -15.38 -22.75
CA HIS A 479 -31.17 -15.17 -24.18
C HIS A 479 -30.24 -16.25 -24.78
N MET A 480 -29.44 -16.92 -23.95
CA MET A 480 -28.42 -17.90 -24.37
C MET A 480 -28.96 -19.27 -24.78
N ALA A 481 -30.25 -19.56 -24.57
CA ALA A 481 -30.85 -20.87 -24.88
C ALA A 481 -30.62 -21.30 -26.34
N GLN A 482 -30.65 -20.35 -27.28
CA GLN A 482 -30.42 -20.61 -28.71
C GLN A 482 -28.96 -20.96 -29.04
N HIS A 483 -28.00 -20.54 -28.21
CA HIS A 483 -26.57 -20.78 -28.37
C HIS A 483 -26.07 -22.02 -27.58
N PHE A 484 -26.97 -22.71 -26.87
CA PHE A 484 -26.59 -23.84 -26.02
C PHE A 484 -25.85 -24.95 -26.77
N HIS A 485 -26.25 -25.25 -28.01
CA HIS A 485 -25.57 -26.28 -28.81
C HIS A 485 -24.08 -25.94 -29.05
N GLY A 486 -23.76 -24.67 -29.30
CA GLY A 486 -22.38 -24.21 -29.44
C GLY A 486 -21.60 -24.37 -28.14
N LEU A 487 -22.20 -24.02 -26.99
CA LEU A 487 -21.60 -24.25 -25.68
C LEU A 487 -21.34 -25.74 -25.39
N LEU A 488 -22.24 -26.61 -25.84
CA LEU A 488 -22.09 -28.05 -25.71
C LEU A 488 -20.95 -28.59 -26.58
N GLU A 489 -20.78 -28.10 -27.80
CA GLU A 489 -19.63 -28.44 -28.66
C GLU A 489 -18.30 -28.00 -28.04
N ILE A 490 -18.26 -26.82 -27.44
CA ILE A 490 -17.09 -26.35 -26.68
C ILE A 490 -16.82 -27.28 -25.49
N ALA A 491 -17.85 -27.66 -24.73
CA ALA A 491 -17.70 -28.59 -23.61
C ALA A 491 -17.23 -29.99 -24.04
N ARG A 492 -17.64 -30.48 -25.22
CA ARG A 492 -17.16 -31.75 -25.80
C ARG A 492 -15.69 -31.68 -26.22
N SER A 493 -15.23 -30.51 -26.62
CA SER A 493 -13.86 -30.25 -27.10
C SER A 493 -12.99 -29.56 -26.04
N LEU A 494 -13.40 -29.58 -24.77
CA LEU A 494 -12.76 -28.83 -23.68
C LEU A 494 -11.27 -29.14 -23.55
N ASP A 495 -10.90 -30.43 -23.65
CA ASP A 495 -9.51 -30.91 -23.57
C ASP A 495 -8.65 -30.50 -24.78
N SER A 496 -9.26 -30.05 -25.88
CA SER A 496 -8.53 -29.56 -27.05
C SER A 496 -8.09 -28.10 -26.91
N PHE A 497 -8.69 -27.35 -25.98
CA PHE A 497 -8.29 -26.00 -25.66
C PHE A 497 -7.22 -25.99 -24.56
N THR A 498 -6.31 -25.02 -24.63
CA THR A 498 -5.28 -24.82 -23.62
C THR A 498 -5.81 -23.96 -22.48
N LEU A 499 -6.72 -24.52 -21.68
CA LEU A 499 -7.37 -23.84 -20.56
C LEU A 499 -6.67 -24.16 -19.23
N SER A 500 -6.64 -23.19 -18.33
CA SER A 500 -6.40 -23.45 -16.91
C SER A 500 -7.56 -24.26 -16.31
N PRO A 501 -7.33 -25.09 -15.28
CA PRO A 501 -8.39 -25.85 -14.60
C PRO A 501 -9.59 -24.98 -14.17
N GLU A 502 -9.32 -23.79 -13.63
CA GLU A 502 -10.33 -22.84 -13.16
C GLU A 502 -11.22 -22.34 -14.32
N ALA A 503 -10.60 -22.02 -15.46
CA ALA A 503 -11.29 -21.58 -16.67
C ALA A 503 -12.15 -22.69 -17.28
N ALA A 504 -11.65 -23.93 -17.31
CA ALA A 504 -12.39 -25.09 -17.79
C ALA A 504 -13.64 -25.35 -16.92
N VAL A 505 -13.48 -25.29 -15.59
CA VAL A 505 -14.60 -25.40 -14.63
C VAL A 505 -15.59 -24.25 -14.80
N GLY A 506 -15.11 -23.01 -14.96
CA GLY A 506 -15.94 -21.84 -15.20
C GLY A 506 -16.80 -21.98 -16.45
N LEU A 507 -16.22 -22.48 -17.55
CA LEU A 507 -16.94 -22.70 -18.80
C LEU A 507 -18.06 -23.75 -18.65
N LEU A 508 -17.76 -24.88 -18.00
CA LEU A 508 -18.77 -25.90 -17.69
C LEU A 508 -19.87 -25.37 -16.77
N LYS A 509 -19.51 -24.54 -15.78
CA LYS A 509 -20.48 -23.86 -14.92
C LYS A 509 -21.39 -22.94 -15.73
N GLY A 510 -20.84 -22.15 -16.65
CA GLY A 510 -21.61 -21.31 -17.57
C GLY A 510 -22.59 -22.13 -18.40
N THR A 511 -22.12 -23.20 -19.04
CA THR A 511 -22.95 -24.12 -19.83
C THR A 511 -24.09 -24.73 -18.99
N ALA A 512 -23.80 -25.12 -17.75
CA ALA A 512 -24.80 -25.67 -16.84
C ALA A 512 -25.87 -24.63 -16.41
N LEU A 513 -25.49 -23.36 -16.24
CA LEU A 513 -26.43 -22.27 -15.92
C LEU A 513 -27.42 -22.01 -17.07
N VAL A 514 -26.96 -22.07 -18.33
CA VAL A 514 -27.82 -21.94 -19.52
C VAL A 514 -28.68 -23.19 -19.71
N LEU A 515 -28.12 -24.39 -19.47
CA LEU A 515 -28.86 -25.66 -19.51
C LEU A 515 -30.09 -25.63 -18.59
N ALA A 516 -29.96 -25.06 -17.39
CA ALA A 516 -31.05 -24.94 -16.43
C ALA A 516 -32.22 -24.04 -16.92
N ARG A 517 -32.04 -23.29 -18.02
CA ARG A 517 -33.08 -22.45 -18.64
C ARG A 517 -33.73 -23.09 -19.87
N LEU A 518 -33.25 -24.26 -20.32
CA LEU A 518 -33.89 -25.00 -21.40
C LEU A 518 -35.22 -25.62 -20.98
N PRO A 519 -36.10 -25.99 -21.93
CA PRO A 519 -37.30 -26.77 -21.64
C PRO A 519 -36.96 -28.07 -20.91
N LEU A 520 -37.77 -28.45 -19.92
CA LEU A 520 -37.53 -29.59 -19.03
C LEU A 520 -37.24 -30.89 -19.80
N GLU A 521 -37.87 -31.08 -20.96
CA GLU A 521 -37.68 -32.28 -21.80
C GLU A 521 -36.24 -32.38 -22.35
N LYS A 522 -35.60 -31.23 -22.62
CA LYS A 522 -34.24 -31.17 -23.18
C LYS A 522 -33.14 -31.20 -22.13
N ILE A 523 -33.45 -30.85 -20.88
CA ILE A 523 -32.45 -30.77 -19.81
C ILE A 523 -31.81 -32.14 -19.57
N ALA A 524 -32.62 -33.20 -19.43
CA ALA A 524 -32.10 -34.53 -19.13
C ALA A 524 -31.22 -35.08 -20.25
N GLU A 525 -31.62 -34.87 -21.51
CA GLU A 525 -30.86 -35.25 -22.70
C GLU A 525 -29.50 -34.54 -22.74
N CYS A 526 -29.53 -33.21 -22.68
CA CYS A 526 -28.32 -32.38 -22.78
C CYS A 526 -27.38 -32.58 -21.58
N LEU A 527 -27.91 -32.80 -20.37
CA LEU A 527 -27.10 -33.10 -19.18
C LEU A 527 -26.40 -34.45 -19.32
N SER A 528 -27.09 -35.46 -19.85
CA SER A 528 -26.50 -36.77 -20.12
C SER A 528 -25.33 -36.64 -21.09
N GLU A 529 -25.48 -35.85 -22.15
CA GLU A 529 -24.40 -35.60 -23.11
C GLU A 529 -23.24 -34.82 -22.50
N LEU A 530 -23.52 -33.76 -21.72
CA LEU A 530 -22.50 -32.98 -21.04
C LEU A 530 -21.65 -33.89 -20.15
N CYS A 531 -22.27 -34.70 -19.30
CA CYS A 531 -21.57 -35.62 -18.39
C CYS A 531 -20.87 -36.80 -19.10
N ALA A 532 -21.40 -37.24 -20.25
CA ALA A 532 -20.84 -38.39 -20.97
C ALA A 532 -19.38 -38.16 -21.38
N VAL A 533 -19.01 -36.93 -21.72
CA VAL A 533 -17.64 -36.56 -22.12
C VAL A 533 -16.65 -36.87 -20.99
N GLN A 534 -16.94 -36.45 -19.76
CA GLN A 534 -16.08 -36.66 -18.60
C GLN A 534 -16.13 -38.11 -18.12
N VAL A 535 -17.30 -38.77 -18.17
CA VAL A 535 -17.40 -40.21 -17.83
C VAL A 535 -16.58 -41.06 -18.79
N LEU A 536 -16.57 -40.74 -20.09
CA LEU A 536 -15.74 -41.44 -21.07
C LEU A 536 -14.25 -41.21 -20.83
N ALA A 537 -13.84 -40.00 -20.43
CA ALA A 537 -12.46 -39.73 -20.04
C ALA A 537 -12.05 -40.53 -18.80
N LEU A 538 -12.89 -40.57 -17.75
CA LEU A 538 -12.64 -41.34 -16.53
C LEU A 538 -12.56 -42.85 -16.77
N LYS A 539 -13.28 -43.40 -17.77
CA LYS A 539 -13.21 -44.83 -18.14
C LYS A 539 -11.92 -45.21 -18.88
N LYS A 540 -11.15 -44.23 -19.37
CA LYS A 540 -9.88 -44.44 -20.08
C LYS A 540 -8.67 -44.41 -19.12
N VAL A 541 -8.86 -43.89 -17.91
CA VAL A 541 -7.91 -43.93 -16.79
C VAL A 541 -8.14 -45.22 -16.01
#